data_AF-A0A961B5F5-F1
#
_entry.id   AF-A0A961B5F5-F1
#
_cell.length_a   1.000
_cell.length_b   1.000
_cell.length_c   1.000
_cell.angle_alpha   90.00
_cell.angle_beta   90.00
_cell.angle_gamma   90.00
#
_symmetry.space_group_name_H-M   'P 1'
#
loop_
_entity.id
_entity.type
_entity.pdbx_description
1 polymer ?
#
loop_
_entity_poly.entity_id
_entity_poly.type
_entity_poly.pdbx_seq_one_letter_code
_entity_poly.pdbx_strand_id
1 'polypeptide(L)'
;MRNLSAGFGIGLAMLALGVSPAWAGEWAHWRGPERNDLSPEPSGWSEADAANWLAAEPAWRIEVGAGASAPIVAGGKLYAIGWADDRDTVRCLDAATGASIWEQGYAAPEYGRQSTGDKGFYRGATATPEFDAESGLLFTLSCDGALNAWDTRGGGGNVWALNLHERFGVPRRPQITKRKNTLRDYGYTTAPLVWGDWIVVEAGDPERGCLMAFDKRKGGDPVWTSENRDPAGHSGGLVPMTVEGVPCVAVATSWNALVVRLDGANAGKTVAEFEWKTDFSNTIAGVTVSGSDLLIASRYNQMAMARVAVSLKGGAREVWRNRYPTGVCAPLVHEGRIYFANKGVHCVDFASGDLVWEGGKIGDAGSCLMTSDSRLIVWGNAGDLSLVEGAGRSPDRCHVLAERIGVFKDMAWPHVVLADGRIYCKSLKGDLACFAIGSR
;
A
#
# COMPACT_ATOMS: atom_id res chain seq x y z
N MET A 1 -47.56 -48.82 -20.98
CA MET A 1 -47.37 -48.17 -19.66
C MET A 1 -45.94 -47.68 -19.61
N ARG A 2 -45.76 -46.36 -19.41
CA ARG A 2 -44.48 -45.65 -19.57
C ARG A 2 -43.60 -45.81 -18.32
N ASN A 3 -42.32 -46.11 -18.53
CA ASN A 3 -41.27 -46.01 -17.52
C ASN A 3 -40.90 -44.53 -17.32
N LEU A 4 -40.91 -44.07 -16.07
CA LEU A 4 -40.42 -42.76 -15.64
C LEU A 4 -39.02 -42.93 -15.03
N SER A 5 -38.01 -42.39 -15.71
CA SER A 5 -36.66 -42.19 -15.18
C SER A 5 -36.56 -40.76 -14.62
N ALA A 6 -36.29 -40.65 -13.31
CA ALA A 6 -36.07 -39.40 -12.62
C ALA A 6 -34.64 -38.88 -12.89
N GLY A 7 -34.53 -37.67 -13.44
CA GLY A 7 -33.27 -36.94 -13.55
C GLY A 7 -33.11 -35.99 -12.37
N PHE A 8 -32.07 -36.20 -11.55
CA PHE A 8 -31.62 -35.23 -10.55
C PHE A 8 -30.77 -34.16 -11.25
N GLY A 9 -31.30 -32.94 -11.37
CA GLY A 9 -30.52 -31.77 -11.77
C GLY A 9 -29.83 -31.17 -10.56
N ILE A 10 -28.49 -31.21 -10.54
CA ILE A 10 -27.67 -30.48 -9.56
C ILE A 10 -27.60 -29.03 -10.05
N GLY A 11 -28.31 -28.13 -9.36
CA GLY A 11 -28.21 -26.69 -9.58
C GLY A 11 -26.90 -26.16 -9.00
N LEU A 12 -26.02 -25.67 -9.86
CA LEU A 12 -24.80 -24.97 -9.49
C LEU A 12 -25.18 -23.56 -8.97
N ALA A 13 -25.18 -23.38 -7.65
CA ALA A 13 -25.36 -22.07 -7.04
C ALA A 13 -24.05 -21.27 -7.19
N MET A 14 -24.02 -20.32 -8.13
CA MET A 14 -22.97 -19.30 -8.17
C MET A 14 -23.15 -18.39 -6.95
N LEU A 15 -22.24 -18.51 -5.98
CA LEU A 15 -22.07 -17.49 -4.94
C LEU A 15 -21.51 -16.24 -5.64
N ALA A 16 -22.36 -15.24 -5.86
CA ALA A 16 -21.91 -13.90 -6.21
C ALA A 16 -21.17 -13.34 -4.98
N LEU A 17 -19.84 -13.29 -5.05
CA LEU A 17 -19.02 -12.53 -4.11
C LEU A 17 -19.43 -11.06 -4.23
N GLY A 18 -20.08 -10.54 -3.19
CA GLY A 18 -20.44 -9.13 -3.11
C GLY A 18 -19.16 -8.30 -3.04
N VAL A 19 -18.79 -7.68 -4.15
CA VAL A 19 -17.90 -6.52 -4.13
C VAL A 19 -18.69 -5.44 -3.42
N SER A 20 -18.34 -5.13 -2.17
CA SER A 20 -18.88 -3.96 -1.48
C SER A 20 -18.61 -2.76 -2.38
N PRO A 21 -19.63 -1.98 -2.78
CA PRO A 21 -19.38 -0.79 -3.59
C PRO A 21 -18.43 0.09 -2.79
N ALA A 22 -17.24 0.34 -3.32
CA ALA A 22 -16.37 1.39 -2.82
C ALA A 22 -17.20 2.68 -2.85
N TRP A 23 -17.64 3.14 -1.69
CA TRP A 23 -18.34 4.41 -1.60
C TRP A 23 -17.32 5.48 -1.97
N ALA A 24 -17.69 6.35 -2.92
CA ALA A 24 -16.95 7.58 -3.17
C ALA A 24 -16.76 8.27 -1.81
N GLY A 25 -15.51 8.62 -1.46
CA GLY A 25 -15.16 9.14 -0.13
C GLY A 25 -14.37 8.21 0.79
N GLU A 26 -14.15 6.94 0.41
CA GLU A 26 -13.39 5.98 1.24
C GLU A 26 -11.96 5.75 0.70
N TRP A 27 -10.99 5.74 1.61
CA TRP A 27 -9.59 5.38 1.36
C TRP A 27 -9.05 4.63 2.60
N ALA A 28 -9.68 3.50 2.91
CA ALA A 28 -9.50 2.75 4.16
C ALA A 28 -8.19 1.95 4.25
N HIS A 29 -7.42 1.88 3.17
CA HIS A 29 -6.26 1.00 3.03
C HIS A 29 -5.08 1.72 2.38
N TRP A 30 -3.89 1.15 2.56
CA TRP A 30 -2.71 1.54 1.79
C TRP A 30 -3.00 1.42 0.28
N ARG A 31 -2.71 2.49 -0.48
CA ARG A 31 -3.04 2.62 -1.92
C ARG A 31 -4.54 2.56 -2.26
N GLY A 32 -5.39 2.94 -1.31
CA GLY A 32 -6.82 3.15 -1.53
C GLY A 32 -7.66 1.88 -1.49
N PRO A 33 -8.95 1.97 -1.86
CA PRO A 33 -9.94 0.90 -1.65
C PRO A 33 -9.51 -0.47 -2.16
N GLU A 34 -8.87 -0.51 -3.33
CA GLU A 34 -8.44 -1.75 -4.00
C GLU A 34 -6.91 -1.97 -3.94
N ARG A 35 -6.20 -1.17 -3.12
CA ARG A 35 -4.73 -1.22 -2.95
C ARG A 35 -3.93 -1.07 -4.26
N ASN A 36 -4.42 -0.25 -5.18
CA ASN A 36 -3.87 -0.09 -6.53
C ASN A 36 -3.65 1.37 -6.97
N ASP A 37 -3.81 2.33 -6.06
CA ASP A 37 -3.75 3.78 -6.29
C ASP A 37 -4.76 4.31 -7.32
N LEU A 38 -5.87 3.59 -7.56
CA LEU A 38 -6.97 4.08 -8.37
C LEU A 38 -8.05 4.67 -7.46
N SER A 39 -8.32 5.96 -7.64
CA SER A 39 -9.42 6.66 -6.98
C SER A 39 -10.67 6.64 -7.86
N PRO A 40 -11.86 6.31 -7.30
CA PRO A 40 -13.12 6.50 -8.01
C PRO A 40 -13.51 7.98 -8.14
N GLU A 41 -12.83 8.88 -7.44
CA GLU A 41 -13.12 10.31 -7.44
C GLU A 41 -12.40 11.03 -8.60
N PRO A 42 -13.00 12.09 -9.16
CA PRO A 42 -12.34 12.91 -10.16
C PRO A 42 -11.27 13.80 -9.49
N SER A 43 -10.34 14.34 -10.28
CA SER A 43 -9.30 15.23 -9.76
C SER A 43 -9.80 16.60 -9.28
N GLY A 44 -11.06 16.95 -9.57
CA GLY A 44 -11.63 18.28 -9.29
C GLY A 44 -11.09 19.38 -10.21
N TRP A 45 -10.30 19.04 -11.23
CA TRP A 45 -9.75 20.00 -12.17
C TRP A 45 -10.78 20.45 -13.21
N SER A 46 -10.78 21.74 -13.52
CA SER A 46 -11.48 22.31 -14.66
C SER A 46 -10.60 23.35 -15.36
N GLU A 47 -10.76 23.48 -16.67
CA GLU A 47 -9.99 24.47 -17.45
C GLU A 47 -10.35 25.91 -17.05
N ALA A 48 -11.62 26.15 -16.70
CA ALA A 48 -12.12 27.46 -16.27
C ALA A 48 -11.53 27.92 -14.93
N ASP A 49 -11.10 26.99 -14.07
CA ASP A 49 -10.66 27.26 -12.70
C ASP A 49 -9.26 26.65 -12.43
N ALA A 50 -8.46 26.48 -13.48
CA ALA A 50 -7.18 25.76 -13.42
C ALA A 50 -6.20 26.35 -12.38
N ALA A 51 -6.23 27.68 -12.18
CA ALA A 51 -5.41 28.37 -11.18
C ALA A 51 -5.80 28.03 -9.73
N ASN A 52 -7.02 27.52 -9.50
CA ASN A 52 -7.59 27.23 -8.19
C ASN A 52 -7.88 25.74 -8.00
N TRP A 53 -7.24 24.85 -8.77
CA TRP A 53 -7.43 23.39 -8.63
C TRP A 53 -7.33 22.92 -7.17
N LEU A 54 -6.34 23.46 -6.45
CA LEU A 54 -6.17 23.32 -5.01
C LEU A 54 -6.39 24.67 -4.33
N ALA A 55 -7.10 24.66 -3.20
CA ALA A 55 -7.26 25.84 -2.37
C ALA A 55 -5.92 26.47 -1.97
N ALA A 56 -5.89 27.81 -1.94
CA ALA A 56 -4.67 28.56 -1.66
C ALA A 56 -4.09 28.28 -0.27
N GLU A 57 -4.94 28.02 0.71
CA GLU A 57 -4.57 27.53 2.03
C GLU A 57 -5.24 26.17 2.27
N PRO A 58 -4.61 25.27 3.02
CA PRO A 58 -5.28 24.04 3.42
C PRO A 58 -6.48 24.35 4.31
N ALA A 59 -7.50 23.49 4.23
CA ALA A 59 -8.65 23.53 5.14
C ALA A 59 -8.21 23.40 6.61
N TRP A 60 -7.18 22.61 6.87
CA TRP A 60 -6.54 22.47 8.17
C TRP A 60 -5.14 21.88 8.05
N ARG A 61 -4.32 22.09 9.09
CA ARG A 61 -3.00 21.45 9.30
C ARG A 61 -2.89 20.96 10.74
N ILE A 62 -2.19 19.86 10.94
CA ILE A 62 -1.91 19.27 12.25
C ILE A 62 -0.61 18.45 12.21
N GLU A 63 0.14 18.43 13.30
CA GLU A 63 1.34 17.58 13.44
C GLU A 63 0.93 16.26 14.11
N VAL A 64 1.14 15.11 13.46
CA VAL A 64 0.69 13.77 13.87
C VAL A 64 1.83 12.81 14.25
N GLY A 65 3.04 13.33 14.47
CA GLY A 65 4.22 12.52 14.76
C GLY A 65 4.89 11.94 13.51
N ALA A 66 6.17 11.59 13.67
CA ALA A 66 7.04 11.19 12.59
C ALA A 66 6.74 9.79 12.05
N GLY A 67 7.09 9.56 10.78
CA GLY A 67 7.09 8.25 10.14
C GLY A 67 6.40 8.25 8.78
N ALA A 68 6.76 7.25 7.97
CA ALA A 68 6.34 7.13 6.57
C ALA A 68 4.91 6.58 6.38
N SER A 69 4.19 6.24 7.47
CA SER A 69 2.82 5.75 7.42
C SER A 69 1.88 6.79 6.80
N ALA A 70 1.10 6.38 5.79
CA ALA A 70 0.09 7.22 5.17
C ALA A 70 -1.14 7.35 6.07
N PRO A 71 -1.86 8.49 6.03
CA PRO A 71 -3.19 8.56 6.60
C PRO A 71 -4.14 7.65 5.79
N ILE A 72 -5.25 7.25 6.40
CA ILE A 72 -6.38 6.62 5.72
C ILE A 72 -7.66 7.38 6.08
N VAL A 73 -8.66 7.34 5.21
CA VAL A 73 -9.95 8.02 5.43
C VAL A 73 -11.07 7.01 5.30
N ALA A 74 -11.96 6.96 6.30
CA ALA A 74 -13.13 6.11 6.27
C ALA A 74 -14.28 6.70 7.10
N GLY A 75 -15.50 6.68 6.56
CA GLY A 75 -16.70 7.16 7.24
C GLY A 75 -16.60 8.62 7.73
N GLY A 76 -15.96 9.49 6.95
CA GLY A 76 -15.72 10.90 7.32
C GLY A 76 -14.66 11.10 8.41
N LYS A 77 -13.95 10.05 8.81
CA LYS A 77 -12.85 10.10 9.79
C LYS A 77 -11.54 9.88 9.09
N LEU A 78 -10.50 10.57 9.55
CA LEU A 78 -9.12 10.32 9.15
C LEU A 78 -8.39 9.60 10.27
N TYR A 79 -7.71 8.51 9.95
CA TYR A 79 -6.84 7.79 10.87
C TYR A 79 -5.38 8.01 10.46
N ALA A 80 -4.57 8.45 11.40
CA ALA A 80 -3.14 8.62 11.21
C ALA A 80 -2.38 7.99 12.37
N ILE A 81 -1.19 7.46 12.07
CA ILE A 81 -0.23 7.02 13.08
C ILE A 81 1.10 7.74 12.87
N GLY A 82 1.70 8.15 13.97
CA GLY A 82 3.02 8.76 13.99
C GLY A 82 3.71 8.59 15.33
N TRP A 83 5.01 8.79 15.31
CA TRP A 83 5.89 8.56 16.44
C TRP A 83 6.40 9.88 17.03
N ALA A 84 6.37 9.98 18.35
CA ALA A 84 7.03 11.04 19.12
C ALA A 84 7.33 10.53 20.52
N ASP A 85 8.48 10.93 21.08
CA ASP A 85 8.84 10.70 22.49
C ASP A 85 8.66 9.23 22.95
N ASP A 86 9.27 8.29 22.21
CA ASP A 86 9.22 6.84 22.47
C ASP A 86 7.81 6.23 22.46
N ARG A 87 6.89 6.86 21.71
CA ARG A 87 5.50 6.43 21.61
C ARG A 87 4.99 6.51 20.18
N ASP A 88 4.40 5.41 19.71
CA ASP A 88 3.52 5.44 18.54
C ASP A 88 2.13 5.90 19.00
N THR A 89 1.55 6.82 18.24
CA THR A 89 0.27 7.45 18.56
C THR A 89 -0.69 7.30 17.39
N VAL A 90 -1.81 6.62 17.61
CA VAL A 90 -2.94 6.48 16.68
C VAL A 90 -3.93 7.59 16.95
N ARG A 91 -4.24 8.38 15.92
CA ARG A 91 -5.19 9.49 16.01
C ARG A 91 -6.35 9.26 15.06
N CYS A 92 -7.55 9.49 15.56
CA CYS A 92 -8.75 9.62 14.77
C CYS A 92 -9.18 11.10 14.76
N LEU A 93 -9.25 11.67 13.58
CA LEU A 93 -9.62 13.05 13.34
C LEU A 93 -10.92 13.09 12.54
N ASP A 94 -11.68 14.17 12.69
CA ASP A 94 -12.71 14.52 11.73
C ASP A 94 -12.02 14.92 10.41
N ALA A 95 -12.32 14.23 9.31
CA ALA A 95 -11.59 14.40 8.06
C ALA A 95 -11.81 15.80 7.44
N ALA A 96 -12.98 16.39 7.67
CA ALA A 96 -13.32 17.71 7.12
C ALA A 96 -12.64 18.86 7.87
N THR A 97 -12.48 18.74 9.19
CA THR A 97 -12.05 19.85 10.06
C THR A 97 -10.68 19.64 10.71
N GLY A 98 -10.15 18.42 10.71
CA GLY A 98 -8.90 18.06 11.39
C GLY A 98 -9.05 18.01 12.92
N ALA A 99 -10.25 18.18 13.46
CA ALA A 99 -10.50 18.14 14.89
C ALA A 99 -10.26 16.72 15.44
N SER A 100 -9.54 16.63 16.56
CA SER A 100 -9.31 15.35 17.22
C SER A 100 -10.62 14.76 17.75
N ILE A 101 -10.88 13.50 17.41
CA ILE A 101 -12.01 12.71 17.91
C ILE A 101 -11.52 11.83 19.06
N TRP A 102 -10.43 11.12 18.85
CA TRP A 102 -9.74 10.36 19.89
C TRP A 102 -8.27 10.13 19.52
N GLU A 103 -7.46 9.87 20.54
CA GLU A 103 -6.06 9.50 20.42
C GLU A 103 -5.76 8.33 21.35
N GLN A 104 -4.95 7.39 20.89
CA GLN A 104 -4.38 6.33 21.70
C GLN A 104 -2.90 6.17 21.39
N GLY A 105 -2.11 5.75 22.36
CA GLY A 105 -0.69 5.51 22.15
C GLY A 105 -0.16 4.33 22.93
N TYR A 106 0.95 3.79 22.45
CA TYR A 106 1.66 2.69 23.07
C TYR A 106 3.17 2.90 22.93
N ALA A 107 3.93 2.36 23.88
CA ALA A 107 5.39 2.46 23.86
C ALA A 107 5.94 1.84 22.57
N ALA A 108 6.78 2.59 21.85
CA ALA A 108 7.39 2.14 20.62
C ALA A 108 8.76 2.82 20.45
N PRO A 109 9.82 2.06 20.15
CA PRO A 109 11.12 2.67 19.87
C PRO A 109 11.07 3.44 18.54
N GLU A 110 11.95 4.45 18.40
CA GLU A 110 12.09 5.21 17.15
C GLU A 110 12.44 4.32 15.95
N TYR A 111 13.18 3.23 16.18
CA TYR A 111 13.59 2.26 15.18
C TYR A 111 13.25 0.85 15.66
N GLY A 112 12.97 -0.07 14.74
CA GLY A 112 12.83 -1.48 15.09
C GLY A 112 14.05 -2.00 15.86
N ARG A 113 13.84 -2.89 16.83
CA ARG A 113 14.89 -3.41 17.74
C ARG A 113 16.02 -4.12 17.02
N GLN A 114 15.75 -4.65 15.83
CA GLN A 114 16.72 -5.32 14.96
C GLN A 114 17.34 -4.39 13.90
N SER A 115 17.02 -3.09 13.92
CA SER A 115 17.36 -2.15 12.86
C SER A 115 18.87 -2.05 12.61
N THR A 116 19.24 -1.92 11.33
CA THR A 116 20.63 -1.72 10.92
C THR A 116 20.73 -0.91 9.64
N GLY A 117 21.63 0.08 9.66
CA GLY A 117 21.88 1.03 8.58
C GLY A 117 20.79 2.10 8.37
N ASP A 118 21.13 3.14 7.61
CA ASP A 118 20.30 4.28 7.18
C ASP A 118 19.36 4.89 8.23
N LYS A 119 19.82 4.97 9.49
CA LYS A 119 19.13 5.68 10.57
C LYS A 119 18.90 7.16 10.17
N GLY A 120 17.75 7.70 10.54
CA GLY A 120 17.30 9.04 10.16
C GLY A 120 16.27 9.07 9.02
N PHE A 121 16.26 8.08 8.12
CA PHE A 121 15.26 7.99 7.04
C PHE A 121 14.06 7.10 7.43
N TYR A 122 14.35 5.90 7.92
CA TYR A 122 13.35 4.88 8.25
C TYR A 122 13.13 4.83 9.76
N ARG A 123 12.32 5.77 10.27
CA ARG A 123 12.01 5.94 11.70
C ARG A 123 10.51 6.07 11.95
N GLY A 124 10.10 5.79 13.18
CA GLY A 124 8.74 5.96 13.66
C GLY A 124 7.75 5.02 12.97
N ALA A 125 6.48 5.44 12.91
CA ALA A 125 5.42 4.65 12.32
C ALA A 125 5.52 4.59 10.79
N THR A 126 5.85 3.42 10.27
CA THR A 126 6.12 3.17 8.84
C THR A 126 4.98 2.47 8.12
N ALA A 127 4.37 1.46 8.75
CA ALA A 127 3.25 0.75 8.13
C ALA A 127 1.98 1.62 8.12
N THR A 128 1.32 1.68 6.97
CA THR A 128 0.00 2.32 6.85
C THR A 128 -1.03 1.47 7.60
N PRO A 129 -1.92 2.07 8.42
CA PRO A 129 -2.93 1.33 9.15
C PRO A 129 -3.95 0.70 8.19
N GLU A 130 -4.66 -0.30 8.69
CA GLU A 130 -5.68 -1.04 7.95
C GLU A 130 -7.01 -0.93 8.66
N PHE A 131 -8.05 -0.41 7.98
CA PHE A 131 -9.39 -0.27 8.56
C PHE A 131 -10.36 -1.30 7.99
N ASP A 132 -11.08 -1.99 8.87
CA ASP A 132 -12.18 -2.89 8.51
C ASP A 132 -13.53 -2.24 8.84
N ALA A 133 -14.22 -1.72 7.82
CA ALA A 133 -15.52 -1.08 7.99
C ALA A 133 -16.59 -2.00 8.59
N GLU A 134 -16.52 -3.30 8.31
CA GLU A 134 -17.48 -4.29 8.80
C GLU A 134 -17.41 -4.39 10.34
N SER A 135 -16.21 -4.68 10.86
CA SER A 135 -16.00 -4.81 12.30
C SER A 135 -15.88 -3.47 13.02
N GLY A 136 -15.50 -2.40 12.31
CA GLY A 136 -15.11 -1.13 12.91
C GLY A 136 -13.74 -1.18 13.59
N LEU A 137 -12.92 -2.18 13.27
CA LEU A 137 -11.57 -2.32 13.82
C LEU A 137 -10.55 -1.60 12.93
N LEU A 138 -9.60 -0.93 13.58
CA LEU A 138 -8.38 -0.42 12.95
C LEU A 138 -7.21 -1.28 13.39
N PHE A 139 -6.32 -1.63 12.47
CA PHE A 139 -5.11 -2.40 12.76
C PHE A 139 -3.87 -1.56 12.49
N THR A 140 -2.90 -1.62 13.40
CA THR A 140 -1.61 -0.94 13.25
C THR A 140 -0.47 -1.91 13.49
N LEU A 141 0.62 -1.74 12.75
CA LEU A 141 1.86 -2.48 12.92
C LEU A 141 3.01 -1.49 13.11
N SER A 142 3.64 -1.50 14.29
CA SER A 142 4.80 -0.65 14.54
C SER A 142 6.04 -1.15 13.79
N CYS A 143 7.02 -0.27 13.59
CA CYS A 143 8.31 -0.68 13.03
C CYS A 143 9.02 -1.76 13.86
N ASP A 144 8.67 -1.90 15.15
CA ASP A 144 9.18 -2.90 16.08
C ASP A 144 8.26 -4.13 16.25
N GLY A 145 7.26 -4.28 15.38
CA GLY A 145 6.44 -5.49 15.30
C GLY A 145 5.26 -5.54 16.27
N ALA A 146 4.90 -4.42 16.92
CA ALA A 146 3.69 -4.35 17.73
C ALA A 146 2.46 -4.28 16.80
N LEU A 147 1.74 -5.39 16.69
CA LEU A 147 0.47 -5.50 15.98
C LEU A 147 -0.68 -5.26 16.96
N ASN A 148 -1.51 -4.26 16.69
CA ASN A 148 -2.61 -3.85 17.55
C ASN A 148 -3.93 -3.81 16.79
N ALA A 149 -5.03 -4.09 17.49
CA ALA A 149 -6.39 -3.83 17.03
C ALA A 149 -7.08 -2.79 17.92
N TRP A 150 -7.74 -1.81 17.31
CA TRP A 150 -8.38 -0.69 17.98
C TRP A 150 -9.86 -0.64 17.63
N ASP A 151 -10.74 -0.54 18.63
CA ASP A 151 -12.18 -0.36 18.43
C ASP A 151 -12.48 1.10 18.11
N THR A 152 -12.65 1.42 16.83
CA THR A 152 -12.91 2.79 16.39
C THR A 152 -14.31 3.29 16.77
N ARG A 153 -15.25 2.38 17.01
CA ARG A 153 -16.64 2.70 17.43
C ARG A 153 -16.69 3.01 18.92
N GLY A 154 -15.83 2.38 19.71
CA GLY A 154 -15.64 2.59 21.14
C GLY A 154 -14.59 3.65 21.52
N GLY A 155 -14.29 4.61 20.64
CA GLY A 155 -13.32 5.69 20.94
C GLY A 155 -11.85 5.28 20.88
N GLY A 156 -11.53 4.25 20.10
CA GLY A 156 -10.18 3.79 19.83
C GLY A 156 -9.63 2.78 20.84
N GLY A 157 -10.43 2.26 21.78
CA GLY A 157 -9.92 1.33 22.81
C GLY A 157 -9.15 0.13 22.22
N ASN A 158 -8.02 -0.23 22.83
CA ASN A 158 -7.23 -1.40 22.40
C ASN A 158 -8.04 -2.68 22.68
N VAL A 159 -8.31 -3.46 21.62
CA VAL A 159 -9.03 -4.74 21.71
C VAL A 159 -8.06 -5.87 22.03
N TRP A 160 -6.93 -5.89 21.34
CA TRP A 160 -5.82 -6.80 21.60
C TRP A 160 -4.53 -6.22 21.04
N ALA A 161 -3.40 -6.73 21.57
CA ALA A 161 -2.06 -6.39 21.12
C ALA A 161 -1.15 -7.63 21.20
N LEU A 162 -0.18 -7.71 20.28
CA LEU A 162 0.93 -8.65 20.33
C LEU A 162 2.17 -8.04 19.70
N ASN A 163 3.35 -8.55 20.04
CA ASN A 163 4.59 -8.19 19.36
C ASN A 163 5.16 -9.41 18.62
N LEU A 164 5.42 -9.28 17.32
CA LEU A 164 5.89 -10.38 16.48
C LEU A 164 7.25 -10.94 16.94
N HIS A 165 8.18 -10.08 17.36
CA HIS A 165 9.48 -10.52 17.86
C HIS A 165 9.34 -11.23 19.21
N GLU A 166 8.54 -10.69 20.12
CA GLU A 166 8.43 -11.23 21.49
C GLU A 166 7.65 -12.54 21.51
N ARG A 167 6.59 -12.64 20.72
CA ARG A 167 5.70 -13.79 20.73
C ARG A 167 6.19 -14.93 19.87
N PHE A 168 6.84 -14.64 18.74
CA PHE A 168 7.25 -15.67 17.77
C PHE A 168 8.77 -15.78 17.60
N GLY A 169 9.56 -14.88 18.20
CA GLY A 169 11.02 -14.94 18.11
C GLY A 169 11.55 -14.60 16.72
N VAL A 170 10.80 -13.81 15.92
CA VAL A 170 11.20 -13.46 14.56
C VAL A 170 12.60 -12.78 14.57
N PRO A 171 13.59 -13.32 13.83
CA PRO A 171 14.95 -12.79 13.85
C PRO A 171 15.09 -11.53 12.99
N ARG A 172 16.27 -10.90 13.07
CA ARG A 172 16.67 -9.85 12.13
C ARG A 172 16.75 -10.42 10.70
N ARG A 173 16.41 -9.59 9.72
CA ARG A 173 16.61 -9.93 8.30
C ARG A 173 18.08 -10.25 8.00
N PRO A 174 18.35 -11.27 7.17
CA PRO A 174 19.71 -11.66 6.83
C PRO A 174 20.31 -10.73 5.75
N GLN A 175 21.60 -10.92 5.49
CA GLN A 175 22.25 -10.31 4.32
C GLN A 175 21.64 -10.93 3.05
N ILE A 176 20.97 -10.09 2.25
CA ILE A 176 20.20 -10.56 1.09
C ILE A 176 21.08 -10.80 -0.14
N THR A 177 21.93 -9.83 -0.48
CA THR A 177 22.84 -9.92 -1.65
C THR A 177 24.27 -10.22 -1.22
N LYS A 178 25.12 -10.65 -2.16
CA LYS A 178 26.55 -10.90 -1.89
C LYS A 178 27.36 -9.61 -1.70
N ARG A 179 26.78 -8.44 -1.98
CA ARG A 179 27.50 -7.16 -1.93
C ARG A 179 27.74 -6.77 -0.47
N LYS A 180 29.02 -6.61 -0.11
CA LYS A 180 29.42 -6.19 1.25
C LYS A 180 28.80 -4.83 1.61
N ASN A 181 28.60 -4.61 2.91
CA ASN A 181 28.07 -3.37 3.51
C ASN A 181 26.64 -3.00 3.07
N THR A 182 25.85 -3.98 2.62
CA THR A 182 24.45 -3.78 2.23
C THR A 182 23.43 -4.43 3.17
N LEU A 183 23.87 -5.03 4.28
CA LEU A 183 22.95 -5.52 5.31
C LEU A 183 22.13 -4.35 5.85
N ARG A 184 20.81 -4.48 5.79
CA ARG A 184 19.83 -3.50 6.27
C ARG A 184 18.65 -4.21 6.91
N ASP A 185 18.09 -3.57 7.92
CA ASP A 185 16.82 -3.93 8.52
C ASP A 185 16.15 -2.63 8.96
N TYR A 186 14.98 -2.36 8.37
CA TYR A 186 14.22 -1.13 8.58
C TYR A 186 13.03 -1.33 9.52
N GLY A 187 12.94 -2.48 10.20
CA GLY A 187 11.76 -2.86 10.96
C GLY A 187 10.61 -3.31 10.06
N TYR A 188 9.39 -3.35 10.59
CA TYR A 188 8.19 -3.67 9.79
C TYR A 188 7.64 -2.42 9.11
N THR A 189 7.37 -2.52 7.81
CA THR A 189 6.86 -1.39 7.00
C THR A 189 5.62 -1.74 6.19
N THR A 190 5.31 -3.02 6.09
CA THR A 190 4.23 -3.56 5.28
C THR A 190 2.89 -3.29 5.95
N ALA A 191 2.00 -2.58 5.25
CA ALA A 191 0.62 -2.38 5.68
C ALA A 191 -0.08 -3.75 5.84
N PRO A 192 -0.65 -4.07 7.03
CA PRO A 192 -1.45 -5.28 7.25
C PRO A 192 -2.63 -5.37 6.28
N LEU A 193 -3.17 -6.56 6.03
CA LEU A 193 -4.33 -6.77 5.14
C LEU A 193 -5.47 -7.47 5.88
N VAL A 194 -6.65 -6.87 5.89
CA VAL A 194 -7.87 -7.56 6.31
C VAL A 194 -8.36 -8.43 5.15
N TRP A 195 -8.60 -9.71 5.43
CA TRP A 195 -9.22 -10.64 4.49
C TRP A 195 -10.21 -11.55 5.20
N GLY A 196 -11.50 -11.32 5.00
CA GLY A 196 -12.56 -12.01 5.74
C GLY A 196 -12.41 -11.80 7.25
N ASP A 197 -12.22 -12.89 8.00
CA ASP A 197 -12.01 -12.87 9.45
C ASP A 197 -10.54 -12.71 9.87
N TRP A 198 -9.64 -12.51 8.92
CA TRP A 198 -8.20 -12.48 9.18
C TRP A 198 -7.62 -11.08 9.07
N ILE A 199 -6.61 -10.83 9.91
CA ILE A 199 -5.61 -9.79 9.68
C ILE A 199 -4.30 -10.49 9.28
N VAL A 200 -3.79 -10.21 8.09
CA VAL A 200 -2.59 -10.82 7.50
C VAL A 200 -1.44 -9.83 7.55
N VAL A 201 -0.26 -10.29 7.99
CA VAL A 201 0.97 -9.49 8.06
C VAL A 201 2.16 -10.23 7.47
N GLU A 202 3.10 -9.47 6.93
CA GLU A 202 4.40 -9.97 6.48
C GLU A 202 5.36 -10.04 7.68
N ALA A 203 5.35 -11.18 8.38
CA ALA A 203 6.14 -11.41 9.58
C ALA A 203 7.60 -11.76 9.26
N GLY A 204 7.86 -12.48 8.17
CA GLY A 204 9.22 -12.89 7.79
C GLY A 204 9.85 -13.93 8.71
N ASP A 205 9.06 -14.83 9.30
CA ASP A 205 9.54 -15.86 10.21
C ASP A 205 10.12 -17.06 9.42
N PRO A 206 11.43 -17.37 9.57
CA PRO A 206 12.08 -18.44 8.81
C PRO A 206 11.68 -19.86 9.26
N GLU A 207 11.02 -20.00 10.41
CA GLU A 207 10.55 -21.29 10.92
C GLU A 207 9.08 -21.52 10.57
N ARG A 208 8.25 -20.49 10.76
CA ARG A 208 6.78 -20.60 10.63
C ARG A 208 6.24 -20.21 9.26
N GLY A 209 6.79 -19.18 8.63
CA GLY A 209 6.28 -18.63 7.39
C GLY A 209 6.49 -17.11 7.26
N CYS A 210 6.66 -16.65 6.03
CA CYS A 210 6.77 -15.23 5.69
C CYS A 210 5.51 -14.45 6.06
N LEU A 211 4.33 -15.00 5.76
CA LEU A 211 3.04 -14.42 6.12
C LEU A 211 2.43 -15.13 7.32
N MET A 212 1.81 -14.35 8.20
CA MET A 212 0.99 -14.84 9.31
C MET A 212 -0.38 -14.20 9.25
N ALA A 213 -1.43 -14.99 9.44
CA ALA A 213 -2.80 -14.50 9.56
C ALA A 213 -3.34 -14.77 10.95
N PHE A 214 -3.95 -13.77 11.57
CA PHE A 214 -4.55 -13.84 12.90
C PHE A 214 -6.06 -13.62 12.81
N ASP A 215 -6.82 -14.15 13.78
CA ASP A 215 -8.23 -13.78 13.95
C ASP A 215 -8.31 -12.27 14.22
N LYS A 216 -9.00 -11.54 13.33
CA LYS A 216 -9.04 -10.07 13.38
C LYS A 216 -9.64 -9.53 14.68
N ARG A 217 -10.47 -10.30 15.38
CA ARG A 217 -11.15 -9.89 16.62
C ARG A 217 -10.42 -10.31 17.89
N LYS A 218 -9.52 -11.29 17.82
CA LYS A 218 -8.88 -11.88 19.01
C LYS A 218 -7.36 -11.77 19.02
N GLY A 219 -6.72 -11.67 17.85
CA GLY A 219 -5.27 -11.80 17.72
C GLY A 219 -4.79 -13.16 18.24
N GLY A 220 -3.67 -13.16 18.95
CA GLY A 220 -3.13 -14.36 19.61
C GLY A 220 -2.18 -15.15 18.71
N ASP A 221 -2.46 -16.44 18.52
CA ASP A 221 -1.65 -17.31 17.66
C ASP A 221 -2.19 -17.27 16.22
N PRO A 222 -1.33 -17.48 15.20
CA PRO A 222 -1.78 -17.44 13.81
C PRO A 222 -2.82 -18.55 13.51
N VAL A 223 -3.88 -18.18 12.80
CA VAL A 223 -4.86 -19.11 12.20
C VAL A 223 -4.18 -19.94 11.10
N TRP A 224 -3.27 -19.32 10.34
CA TRP A 224 -2.40 -19.98 9.39
C TRP A 224 -1.11 -19.17 9.20
N THR A 225 -0.08 -19.86 8.68
CA THR A 225 1.18 -19.25 8.22
C THR A 225 1.48 -19.72 6.80
N SER A 226 2.20 -18.92 6.02
CA SER A 226 2.52 -19.29 4.64
C SER A 226 3.54 -20.44 4.56
N GLU A 227 3.46 -21.25 3.50
CA GLU A 227 4.47 -22.28 3.18
C GLU A 227 5.84 -21.66 2.88
N ASN A 228 5.87 -20.55 2.12
CA ASN A 228 7.09 -19.77 1.90
C ASN A 228 7.55 -19.13 3.23
N ARG A 229 8.87 -19.12 3.43
CA ARG A 229 9.57 -18.69 4.67
C ARG A 229 10.62 -17.61 4.39
N ASP A 230 10.42 -16.84 3.32
CA ASP A 230 11.29 -15.73 3.00
C ASP A 230 11.32 -14.72 4.17
N PRO A 231 12.47 -14.07 4.40
CA PRO A 231 12.49 -12.87 5.22
C PRO A 231 11.52 -11.82 4.64
N ALA A 232 10.85 -11.09 5.52
CA ALA A 232 9.96 -10.00 5.13
C ALA A 232 10.74 -8.96 4.32
N GLY A 233 10.14 -8.41 3.27
CA GLY A 233 10.72 -7.31 2.52
C GLY A 233 10.66 -5.97 3.27
N HIS A 234 11.02 -4.93 2.55
CA HIS A 234 10.73 -3.55 2.91
C HIS A 234 9.68 -3.03 1.92
N SER A 235 8.48 -3.61 2.01
CA SER A 235 7.39 -3.34 1.07
C SER A 235 6.33 -2.43 1.71
N GLY A 236 5.54 -1.76 0.88
CA GLY A 236 4.46 -0.89 1.36
C GLY A 236 3.20 -1.63 1.81
N GLY A 237 2.94 -2.84 1.30
CA GLY A 237 1.75 -3.60 1.66
C GLY A 237 1.54 -4.87 0.84
N LEU A 238 0.62 -5.70 1.35
CA LEU A 238 0.08 -6.88 0.68
C LEU A 238 -0.99 -6.47 -0.35
N VAL A 239 -1.02 -7.08 -1.53
CA VAL A 239 -1.99 -6.74 -2.60
C VAL A 239 -2.85 -7.96 -2.94
N PRO A 240 -4.17 -7.93 -2.71
CA PRO A 240 -5.05 -9.04 -3.09
C PRO A 240 -5.11 -9.19 -4.60
N MET A 241 -5.26 -10.43 -5.07
CA MET A 241 -5.38 -10.75 -6.49
C MET A 241 -6.24 -12.00 -6.70
N THR A 242 -6.69 -12.22 -7.93
CA THR A 242 -7.36 -13.47 -8.31
C THR A 242 -6.53 -14.20 -9.36
N VAL A 243 -6.15 -15.45 -9.08
CA VAL A 243 -5.44 -16.32 -10.02
C VAL A 243 -6.37 -17.45 -10.43
N GLU A 244 -6.84 -17.44 -11.68
CA GLU A 244 -7.72 -18.49 -12.23
C GLU A 244 -8.96 -18.77 -11.34
N GLY A 245 -9.55 -17.72 -10.78
CA GLY A 245 -10.72 -17.78 -9.89
C GLY A 245 -10.42 -18.08 -8.42
N VAL A 246 -9.14 -18.27 -8.06
CA VAL A 246 -8.70 -18.47 -6.66
C VAL A 246 -8.26 -17.13 -6.07
N PRO A 247 -8.78 -16.74 -4.89
CA PRO A 247 -8.30 -15.56 -4.21
C PRO A 247 -6.91 -15.80 -3.62
N CYS A 248 -6.01 -14.87 -3.91
CA CYS A 248 -4.61 -14.89 -3.52
C CYS A 248 -4.18 -13.52 -2.99
N VAL A 249 -2.99 -13.47 -2.42
CA VAL A 249 -2.30 -12.23 -2.04
C VAL A 249 -0.90 -12.23 -2.61
N ALA A 250 -0.47 -11.08 -3.13
CA ALA A 250 0.87 -10.84 -3.60
C ALA A 250 1.64 -9.92 -2.62
N VAL A 251 2.94 -10.19 -2.44
CA VAL A 251 3.82 -9.39 -1.59
C VAL A 251 5.26 -9.43 -2.12
N ALA A 252 6.02 -8.35 -1.93
CA ALA A 252 7.46 -8.33 -2.23
C ALA A 252 8.26 -8.65 -0.95
N THR A 253 8.73 -9.89 -0.83
CA THR A 253 9.61 -10.34 0.25
C THR A 253 11.05 -9.84 0.01
N SER A 254 11.99 -10.15 0.90
CA SER A 254 13.40 -9.86 0.64
C SER A 254 14.00 -10.64 -0.54
N TRP A 255 13.37 -11.74 -0.96
CA TRP A 255 13.90 -12.63 -1.99
C TRP A 255 13.04 -12.72 -3.23
N ASN A 256 11.73 -12.57 -3.12
CA ASN A 256 10.78 -12.90 -4.18
C ASN A 256 9.64 -11.87 -4.26
N ALA A 257 9.05 -11.73 -5.45
CA ALA A 257 7.62 -11.47 -5.54
C ALA A 257 6.89 -12.79 -5.27
N LEU A 258 6.18 -12.85 -4.15
CA LEU A 258 5.50 -14.04 -3.65
C LEU A 258 3.99 -13.90 -3.87
N VAL A 259 3.34 -14.99 -4.29
CA VAL A 259 1.87 -15.12 -4.34
C VAL A 259 1.43 -16.31 -3.50
N VAL A 260 0.48 -16.09 -2.60
CA VAL A 260 -0.03 -17.08 -1.64
C VAL A 260 -1.55 -17.15 -1.71
N ARG A 261 -2.12 -18.34 -1.56
CA ARG A 261 -3.59 -18.53 -1.53
C ARG A 261 -4.21 -17.98 -0.24
N LEU A 262 -5.46 -17.52 -0.36
CA LEU A 262 -6.27 -17.02 0.75
C LEU A 262 -7.57 -17.82 0.97
N ASP A 263 -7.79 -18.94 0.26
CA ASP A 263 -9.04 -19.69 0.32
C ASP A 263 -8.99 -20.92 1.24
N GLY A 264 -9.90 -20.96 2.22
CA GLY A 264 -10.23 -22.14 3.01
C GLY A 264 -9.01 -22.88 3.56
N ALA A 265 -8.98 -24.20 3.37
CA ALA A 265 -7.89 -25.06 3.82
C ALA A 265 -6.59 -24.92 2.99
N ASN A 266 -6.61 -24.11 1.92
CA ASN A 266 -5.43 -23.81 1.11
C ASN A 266 -4.78 -22.48 1.51
N ALA A 267 -5.35 -21.72 2.45
CA ALA A 267 -4.76 -20.48 2.92
C ALA A 267 -3.31 -20.70 3.37
N GLY A 268 -2.41 -19.82 2.91
CA GLY A 268 -0.98 -19.95 3.17
C GLY A 268 -0.20 -20.80 2.15
N LYS A 269 -0.86 -21.53 1.24
CA LYS A 269 -0.15 -22.30 0.19
C LYS A 269 0.47 -21.39 -0.86
N THR A 270 1.70 -21.66 -1.24
CA THR A 270 2.41 -20.89 -2.27
C THR A 270 1.83 -21.19 -3.65
N VAL A 271 1.53 -20.14 -4.42
CA VAL A 271 1.13 -20.23 -5.83
C VAL A 271 2.32 -19.94 -6.74
N ALA A 272 3.07 -18.88 -6.44
CA ALA A 272 4.16 -18.44 -7.29
C ALA A 272 5.24 -17.71 -6.49
N GLU A 273 6.48 -17.90 -6.92
CA GLU A 273 7.66 -17.21 -6.43
C GLU A 273 8.45 -16.72 -7.64
N PHE A 274 8.79 -15.44 -7.66
CA PHE A 274 9.64 -14.86 -8.69
C PHE A 274 10.82 -14.13 -8.04
N GLU A 275 12.03 -14.66 -8.21
CA GLU A 275 13.21 -14.12 -7.54
C GLU A 275 13.48 -12.66 -7.91
N TRP A 276 13.53 -11.81 -6.89
CA TRP A 276 13.79 -10.39 -7.00
C TRP A 276 14.56 -9.86 -5.78
N LYS A 277 15.87 -10.15 -5.75
CA LYS A 277 16.75 -9.74 -4.65
C LYS A 277 17.28 -8.33 -4.88
N THR A 278 17.06 -7.44 -3.93
CA THR A 278 17.60 -6.07 -3.95
C THR A 278 18.72 -5.91 -2.92
N ASP A 279 19.79 -5.20 -3.29
CA ASP A 279 20.74 -4.64 -2.32
C ASP A 279 19.93 -3.85 -1.27
N PHE A 280 20.40 -3.89 -0.02
CA PHE A 280 19.72 -3.22 1.11
C PHE A 280 18.32 -3.78 1.44
N SER A 281 17.89 -4.91 0.84
CA SER A 281 16.52 -5.44 1.01
C SER A 281 15.42 -4.40 0.68
N ASN A 282 15.72 -3.43 -0.18
CA ASN A 282 14.81 -2.34 -0.53
C ASN A 282 13.84 -2.72 -1.65
N THR A 283 12.74 -3.37 -1.26
CA THR A 283 11.57 -3.66 -2.12
C THR A 283 10.45 -2.62 -1.96
N ILE A 284 10.83 -1.34 -1.77
CA ILE A 284 9.97 -0.22 -1.33
C ILE A 284 8.67 -0.12 -2.13
N ALA A 285 8.77 -0.11 -3.46
CA ALA A 285 7.63 0.00 -4.37
C ALA A 285 6.65 -1.19 -4.27
N GLY A 286 7.06 -2.30 -3.67
CA GLY A 286 6.27 -3.51 -3.52
C GLY A 286 5.95 -4.19 -4.86
N VAL A 287 4.82 -4.89 -4.87
CA VAL A 287 4.22 -5.46 -6.08
C VAL A 287 2.98 -4.66 -6.47
N THR A 288 2.65 -4.66 -7.75
CA THR A 288 1.37 -4.16 -8.26
C THR A 288 0.69 -5.25 -9.04
N VAL A 289 -0.63 -5.38 -8.86
CA VAL A 289 -1.44 -6.44 -9.48
C VAL A 289 -2.28 -5.82 -10.59
N SER A 290 -2.36 -6.50 -11.74
CA SER A 290 -3.34 -6.22 -12.78
C SER A 290 -3.85 -7.55 -13.36
N GLY A 291 -5.08 -7.91 -12.99
CA GLY A 291 -5.62 -9.25 -13.26
C GLY A 291 -4.83 -10.33 -12.53
N SER A 292 -4.30 -11.31 -13.26
CA SER A 292 -3.42 -12.37 -12.74
C SER A 292 -1.94 -12.04 -12.82
N ASP A 293 -1.58 -10.83 -13.25
CA ASP A 293 -0.18 -10.45 -13.48
C ASP A 293 0.32 -9.54 -12.38
N LEU A 294 1.62 -9.66 -12.08
CA LEU A 294 2.35 -8.79 -11.19
C LEU A 294 3.26 -7.85 -11.97
N LEU A 295 3.44 -6.65 -11.43
CA LEU A 295 4.57 -5.79 -11.72
C LEU A 295 5.46 -5.74 -10.49
N ILE A 296 6.76 -5.90 -10.70
CA ILE A 296 7.78 -5.64 -9.69
C ILE A 296 8.88 -4.78 -10.30
N ALA A 297 9.32 -3.78 -9.55
CA ALA A 297 10.29 -2.82 -10.01
C ALA A 297 11.15 -2.31 -8.85
N SER A 298 12.44 -2.09 -9.11
CA SER A 298 13.36 -1.57 -8.10
C SER A 298 14.57 -0.92 -8.73
N ARG A 299 15.12 0.08 -8.02
CA ARG A 299 16.47 0.63 -8.30
C ARG A 299 17.56 -0.33 -7.80
N TYR A 300 18.67 0.22 -7.31
CA TYR A 300 19.81 -0.51 -6.76
C TYR A 300 20.48 -1.44 -7.77
N ASN A 301 20.61 -2.73 -7.45
CA ASN A 301 21.20 -3.74 -8.33
C ASN A 301 20.23 -4.25 -9.40
N GLN A 302 18.92 -3.98 -9.28
CA GLN A 302 17.94 -4.41 -10.28
C GLN A 302 17.88 -3.44 -11.45
N MET A 303 17.69 -2.13 -11.18
CA MET A 303 17.57 -1.08 -12.21
C MET A 303 16.59 -1.46 -13.33
N ALA A 304 15.49 -2.12 -12.95
CA ALA A 304 14.54 -2.71 -13.88
C ALA A 304 13.11 -2.71 -13.33
N MET A 305 12.17 -2.88 -14.24
CA MET A 305 10.80 -3.29 -13.97
C MET A 305 10.50 -4.54 -14.80
N ALA A 306 9.76 -5.48 -14.22
CA ALA A 306 9.31 -6.70 -14.88
C ALA A 306 7.81 -6.89 -14.71
N ARG A 307 7.17 -7.42 -15.76
CA ARG A 307 5.83 -7.99 -15.70
C ARG A 307 5.92 -9.50 -15.60
N VAL A 308 5.19 -10.06 -14.66
CA VAL A 308 5.22 -11.49 -14.34
C VAL A 308 3.79 -12.02 -14.40
N ALA A 309 3.53 -12.96 -15.31
CA ALA A 309 2.27 -13.66 -15.37
C ALA A 309 2.24 -14.75 -14.29
N VAL A 310 1.10 -14.90 -13.60
CA VAL A 310 0.91 -15.89 -12.54
C VAL A 310 -0.22 -16.85 -12.92
N SER A 311 0.00 -18.15 -12.68
CA SER A 311 -1.02 -19.20 -12.87
C SER A 311 -0.91 -20.24 -11.75
N LEU A 312 -2.00 -20.96 -11.45
CA LEU A 312 -2.01 -21.93 -10.34
C LEU A 312 -1.06 -23.11 -10.56
N LYS A 313 -0.87 -23.53 -11.81
CA LYS A 313 0.00 -24.67 -12.16
C LYS A 313 1.38 -24.25 -12.65
N GLY A 314 1.46 -23.11 -13.36
CA GLY A 314 2.71 -22.64 -13.96
C GLY A 314 3.54 -21.73 -13.05
N GLY A 315 3.01 -21.34 -11.90
CA GLY A 315 3.68 -20.40 -11.01
C GLY A 315 3.88 -19.04 -11.67
N ALA A 316 5.04 -18.43 -11.42
CA ALA A 316 5.45 -17.16 -12.01
C ALA A 316 6.23 -17.34 -13.31
N ARG A 317 5.91 -16.55 -14.33
CA ARG A 317 6.65 -16.46 -15.58
C ARG A 317 6.86 -15.02 -15.98
N GLU A 318 8.12 -14.61 -16.17
CA GLU A 318 8.43 -13.30 -16.74
C GLU A 318 7.81 -13.17 -18.15
N VAL A 319 7.06 -12.09 -18.36
CA VAL A 319 6.48 -11.73 -19.65
C VAL A 319 7.44 -10.81 -20.40
N TRP A 320 7.88 -9.75 -19.71
CA TRP A 320 8.89 -8.83 -20.19
C TRP A 320 9.64 -8.20 -19.02
N ARG A 321 10.80 -7.62 -19.34
CA ARG A 321 11.62 -6.82 -18.43
C ARG A 321 12.17 -5.62 -19.19
N ASN A 322 12.12 -4.45 -18.56
CA ASN A 322 12.65 -3.21 -19.13
C ASN A 322 13.63 -2.52 -18.15
N ARG A 323 14.19 -1.39 -18.60
CA ARG A 323 15.18 -0.59 -17.86
C ARG A 323 14.60 0.63 -17.15
N TYR A 324 13.29 0.61 -16.84
CA TYR A 324 12.57 1.70 -16.21
C TYR A 324 12.24 1.33 -14.75
N PRO A 325 13.22 1.40 -13.82
CA PRO A 325 12.97 1.08 -12.43
C PRO A 325 12.06 2.13 -11.79
N THR A 326 11.25 1.68 -10.84
CA THR A 326 10.60 2.58 -9.91
C THR A 326 11.53 2.85 -8.72
N GLY A 327 11.49 4.08 -8.21
CA GLY A 327 12.17 4.48 -6.99
C GLY A 327 11.39 3.96 -5.78
N VAL A 328 10.87 4.89 -4.98
CA VAL A 328 9.97 4.55 -3.86
C VAL A 328 8.51 4.41 -4.29
N CYS A 329 8.15 4.94 -5.46
CA CYS A 329 6.78 4.91 -5.98
C CYS A 329 6.38 3.49 -6.37
N ALA A 330 5.29 2.98 -5.78
CA ALA A 330 4.59 1.83 -6.34
C ALA A 330 4.01 2.22 -7.70
N PRO A 331 4.27 1.47 -8.78
CA PRO A 331 3.64 1.76 -10.07
C PRO A 331 2.13 1.45 -9.99
N LEU A 332 1.31 2.16 -10.74
CA LEU A 332 -0.12 1.85 -10.90
C LEU A 332 -0.43 1.46 -12.35
N VAL A 333 -1.48 0.66 -12.54
CA VAL A 333 -1.95 0.25 -13.87
C VAL A 333 -3.33 0.83 -14.10
N HIS A 334 -3.49 1.59 -15.19
CA HIS A 334 -4.77 2.15 -15.61
C HIS A 334 -4.87 2.10 -17.14
N GLU A 335 -5.97 1.57 -17.66
CA GLU A 335 -6.25 1.52 -19.11
C GLU A 335 -5.10 0.97 -19.98
N GLY A 336 -4.46 -0.12 -19.54
CA GLY A 336 -3.35 -0.75 -20.28
C GLY A 336 -2.04 0.02 -20.24
N ARG A 337 -1.91 1.00 -19.35
CA ARG A 337 -0.71 1.80 -19.13
C ARG A 337 -0.24 1.68 -17.69
N ILE A 338 1.07 1.76 -17.50
CA ILE A 338 1.74 1.78 -16.21
C ILE A 338 2.19 3.21 -15.94
N TYR A 339 1.87 3.75 -14.78
CA TYR A 339 2.28 5.09 -14.34
C TYR A 339 3.08 5.02 -13.05
N PHE A 340 4.12 5.86 -12.94
CA PHE A 340 4.89 6.02 -11.71
C PHE A 340 5.68 7.33 -11.71
N ALA A 341 6.05 7.79 -10.52
CA ALA A 341 6.91 8.94 -10.31
C ALA A 341 8.32 8.50 -9.85
N ASN A 342 9.33 8.82 -10.66
CA ASN A 342 10.74 8.62 -10.35
C ASN A 342 11.61 9.47 -11.29
N LYS A 343 12.16 10.58 -10.78
CA LYS A 343 12.92 11.58 -11.56
C LYS A 343 12.13 12.10 -12.78
N GLY A 344 10.83 12.33 -12.57
CA GLY A 344 9.84 12.57 -13.61
C GLY A 344 8.63 11.65 -13.43
N VAL A 345 7.59 11.90 -14.22
CA VAL A 345 6.41 11.04 -14.35
C VAL A 345 6.56 10.23 -15.62
N HIS A 346 6.35 8.93 -15.51
CA HIS A 346 6.52 7.96 -16.59
C HIS A 346 5.19 7.32 -16.96
N CYS A 347 5.03 7.03 -18.24
CA CYS A 347 3.98 6.19 -18.80
C CYS A 347 4.62 5.09 -19.64
N VAL A 348 4.34 3.84 -19.29
CA VAL A 348 4.85 2.65 -19.98
C VAL A 348 3.67 1.82 -20.47
N ASP A 349 3.78 1.22 -21.65
CA ASP A 349 2.78 0.28 -22.17
C ASP A 349 2.78 -1.01 -21.34
N PHE A 350 1.62 -1.41 -20.81
CA PHE A 350 1.53 -2.61 -19.96
C PHE A 350 1.78 -3.91 -20.75
N ALA A 351 1.41 -3.94 -22.04
CA ALA A 351 1.54 -5.12 -22.88
C ALA A 351 2.99 -5.36 -23.30
N SER A 352 3.68 -4.33 -23.81
CA SER A 352 5.05 -4.47 -24.33
C SER A 352 6.14 -4.11 -23.33
N GLY A 353 5.85 -3.28 -22.33
CA GLY A 353 6.86 -2.72 -21.43
C GLY A 353 7.64 -1.55 -22.03
N ASP A 354 7.23 -1.03 -23.18
CA ASP A 354 7.87 0.11 -23.85
C ASP A 354 7.46 1.44 -23.23
N LEU A 355 8.39 2.38 -23.17
CA LEU A 355 8.09 3.76 -22.77
C LEU A 355 7.17 4.42 -23.79
N VAL A 356 6.08 5.00 -23.31
CA VAL A 356 5.15 5.81 -24.11
C VAL A 356 5.59 7.27 -24.04
N TRP A 357 5.73 7.79 -22.83
CA TRP A 357 6.26 9.13 -22.57
C TRP A 357 6.83 9.23 -21.17
N GLU A 358 7.73 10.19 -20.98
CA GLU A 358 8.23 10.64 -19.69
C GLU A 358 8.30 12.17 -19.67
N GLY A 359 8.18 12.79 -18.49
CA GLY A 359 8.35 14.23 -18.35
C GLY A 359 7.98 14.76 -16.97
N GLY A 360 7.75 16.07 -16.86
CA GLY A 360 7.52 16.74 -15.58
C GLY A 360 8.81 16.90 -14.76
N LYS A 361 8.71 17.57 -13.62
CA LYS A 361 9.85 17.87 -12.73
C LYS A 361 9.61 17.26 -11.36
N ILE A 362 9.75 15.95 -11.26
CA ILE A 362 9.63 15.20 -10.01
C ILE A 362 11.00 14.65 -9.59
N GLY A 363 11.27 14.60 -8.30
CA GLY A 363 12.47 14.04 -7.69
C GLY A 363 12.46 12.51 -7.70
N ASP A 364 13.39 11.91 -6.97
CA ASP A 364 13.54 10.45 -6.90
C ASP A 364 12.62 9.77 -5.87
N ALA A 365 11.96 10.57 -5.02
CA ALA A 365 10.99 10.11 -4.04
C ALA A 365 9.61 10.73 -4.28
N GLY A 366 8.58 9.90 -4.28
CA GLY A 366 7.19 10.30 -4.39
C GLY A 366 6.24 9.13 -4.53
N SER A 367 4.95 9.45 -4.55
CA SER A 367 3.84 8.54 -4.85
C SER A 367 2.90 9.20 -5.86
N CYS A 368 2.06 8.41 -6.51
CA CYS A 368 1.01 8.95 -7.35
C CYS A 368 -0.25 8.10 -7.25
N LEU A 369 -1.40 8.74 -7.47
CA LEU A 369 -2.67 8.07 -7.66
C LEU A 369 -3.34 8.53 -8.95
N MET A 370 -4.17 7.68 -9.54
CA MET A 370 -4.98 7.97 -10.71
C MET A 370 -6.42 8.27 -10.29
N THR A 371 -6.98 9.36 -10.81
CA THR A 371 -8.37 9.76 -10.60
C THR A 371 -9.28 9.19 -11.69
N SER A 372 -10.59 9.13 -11.43
CA SER A 372 -11.57 8.56 -12.36
C SER A 372 -11.65 9.30 -13.71
N ASP A 373 -11.24 10.56 -13.74
CA ASP A 373 -11.14 11.37 -14.94
C ASP A 373 -9.77 11.27 -15.63
N SER A 374 -9.00 10.21 -15.36
CA SER A 374 -7.72 9.87 -16.00
C SER A 374 -6.64 10.94 -15.82
N ARG A 375 -6.48 11.43 -14.59
CA ARG A 375 -5.41 12.34 -14.19
C ARG A 375 -4.65 11.77 -13.00
N LEU A 376 -3.35 12.00 -12.97
CA LEU A 376 -2.47 11.62 -11.89
C LEU A 376 -2.35 12.77 -10.91
N ILE A 377 -2.58 12.49 -9.63
CA ILE A 377 -2.12 13.35 -8.54
C ILE A 377 -0.77 12.79 -8.10
N VAL A 378 0.28 13.57 -8.24
CA VAL A 378 1.65 13.19 -7.91
C VAL A 378 2.09 13.96 -6.66
N TRP A 379 2.59 13.23 -5.67
CA TRP A 379 3.15 13.76 -4.43
C TRP A 379 4.65 13.48 -4.39
N GLY A 380 5.48 14.52 -4.36
CA GLY A 380 6.93 14.35 -4.49
C GLY A 380 7.73 15.59 -4.08
N ASN A 381 8.98 15.70 -4.55
CA ASN A 381 9.85 16.89 -4.42
C ASN A 381 10.01 17.47 -3.00
N ALA A 382 9.96 16.63 -1.97
CA ALA A 382 9.96 17.09 -0.58
C ALA A 382 8.80 18.06 -0.25
N GLY A 383 7.64 17.86 -0.87
CA GLY A 383 6.39 18.48 -0.48
C GLY A 383 5.62 19.18 -1.60
N ASP A 384 5.79 18.80 -2.87
CA ASP A 384 5.02 19.36 -3.98
C ASP A 384 3.89 18.41 -4.41
N LEU A 385 2.76 18.99 -4.79
CA LEU A 385 1.69 18.30 -5.51
C LEU A 385 1.68 18.73 -6.97
N SER A 386 1.54 17.77 -7.88
CA SER A 386 1.35 18.03 -9.31
C SER A 386 0.13 17.27 -9.82
N LEU A 387 -0.64 17.91 -10.70
CA LEU A 387 -1.70 17.26 -11.46
C LEU A 387 -1.23 17.04 -12.89
N VAL A 388 -1.24 15.80 -13.34
CA VAL A 388 -0.73 15.40 -14.65
C VAL A 388 -1.80 14.62 -15.40
N GLU A 389 -1.93 14.82 -16.70
CA GLU A 389 -2.84 14.00 -17.51
C GLU A 389 -2.29 12.58 -17.70
N GLY A 390 -3.18 11.59 -17.56
CA GLY A 390 -2.91 10.23 -18.01
C GLY A 390 -2.91 10.13 -19.54
N ALA A 391 -2.47 8.98 -20.06
CA ALA A 391 -2.32 8.78 -21.50
C ALA A 391 -3.66 8.68 -22.25
N GLY A 392 -4.77 8.40 -21.56
CA GLY A 392 -6.10 8.52 -22.14
C GLY A 392 -6.47 9.96 -22.53
N ARG A 393 -5.80 10.96 -21.95
CA ARG A 393 -5.95 12.39 -22.28
C ARG A 393 -4.79 12.95 -23.09
N SER A 394 -3.56 12.68 -22.67
CA SER A 394 -2.32 13.10 -23.34
C SER A 394 -1.52 11.86 -23.78
N PRO A 395 -1.78 11.31 -24.97
CA PRO A 395 -1.30 9.97 -25.35
C PRO A 395 0.20 9.87 -25.61
N ASP A 396 0.87 10.98 -25.95
CA ASP A 396 2.25 11.02 -26.44
C ASP A 396 3.19 11.95 -25.64
N ARG A 397 2.69 12.56 -24.56
CA ARG A 397 3.47 13.48 -23.73
C ARG A 397 3.01 13.51 -22.28
N CYS A 398 3.93 13.86 -21.40
CA CYS A 398 3.60 14.27 -20.04
C CYS A 398 3.04 15.71 -20.06
N HIS A 399 1.75 15.87 -19.76
CA HIS A 399 1.09 17.18 -19.68
C HIS A 399 0.74 17.50 -18.22
N VAL A 400 1.54 18.39 -17.62
CA VAL A 400 1.30 18.92 -16.27
C VAL A 400 0.27 20.04 -16.36
N LEU A 401 -0.85 19.88 -15.66
CA LEU A 401 -1.97 20.83 -15.66
C LEU A 401 -1.85 21.88 -14.56
N ALA A 402 -1.39 21.46 -13.38
CA ALA A 402 -1.30 22.32 -12.21
C ALA A 402 -0.22 21.80 -11.26
N GLU A 403 0.38 22.71 -10.49
CA GLU A 403 1.38 22.40 -9.48
C GLU A 403 1.13 23.26 -8.23
N ARG A 404 1.28 22.64 -7.07
CA ARG A 404 1.32 23.31 -5.77
C ARG A 404 2.67 23.01 -5.12
N ILE A 405 3.57 23.98 -5.22
CA ILE A 405 4.94 23.87 -4.73
C ILE A 405 5.00 24.19 -3.23
N GLY A 406 5.74 23.40 -2.46
CA GLY A 406 6.05 23.66 -1.06
C GLY A 406 4.86 23.53 -0.12
N VAL A 407 3.97 22.54 -0.35
CA VAL A 407 2.96 22.12 0.65
C VAL A 407 3.64 21.82 1.99
N PHE A 408 4.79 21.14 1.91
CA PHE A 408 5.78 20.99 2.98
C PHE A 408 7.20 21.26 2.46
N LYS A 409 8.18 21.27 3.37
CA LYS A 409 9.62 21.30 3.07
C LYS A 409 10.29 20.10 3.73
N ASP A 410 9.78 18.91 3.44
CA ASP A 410 10.18 17.65 4.07
C ASP A 410 9.80 16.45 3.20
N MET A 411 10.39 15.28 3.45
CA MET A 411 10.21 14.11 2.58
C MET A 411 8.73 13.69 2.43
N ALA A 412 8.33 13.56 1.15
CA ALA A 412 7.00 13.17 0.68
C ALA A 412 6.88 11.65 0.47
N TRP A 413 7.25 10.86 1.48
CA TRP A 413 7.19 9.39 1.43
C TRP A 413 5.83 8.79 1.78
N PRO A 414 5.09 9.31 2.77
CA PRO A 414 3.71 8.87 2.98
C PRO A 414 2.89 9.06 1.70
N HIS A 415 2.08 8.06 1.35
CA HIS A 415 1.24 8.13 0.16
C HIS A 415 0.22 9.27 0.28
N VAL A 416 -0.03 9.95 -0.83
CA VAL A 416 -1.11 10.93 -0.95
C VAL A 416 -2.45 10.21 -0.95
N VAL A 417 -3.45 10.83 -0.32
CA VAL A 417 -4.82 10.31 -0.23
C VAL A 417 -5.78 11.28 -0.91
N LEU A 418 -6.69 10.76 -1.72
CA LEU A 418 -7.85 11.48 -2.24
C LEU A 418 -9.11 10.83 -1.70
N ALA A 419 -9.86 11.54 -0.87
CA ALA A 419 -11.11 11.07 -0.31
C ALA A 419 -12.09 12.23 -0.04
N ASP A 420 -13.32 12.09 -0.50
CA ASP A 420 -14.43 13.04 -0.35
C ASP A 420 -14.07 14.44 -0.87
N GLY A 421 -13.55 14.53 -2.09
CA GLY A 421 -13.15 15.78 -2.71
C GLY A 421 -12.05 16.51 -1.93
N ARG A 422 -11.21 15.77 -1.20
CA ARG A 422 -10.09 16.32 -0.42
C ARG A 422 -8.81 15.52 -0.64
N ILE A 423 -7.72 16.25 -0.77
CA ILE A 423 -6.36 15.70 -0.80
C ILE A 423 -5.75 15.82 0.60
N TYR A 424 -5.23 14.71 1.12
CA TYR A 424 -4.50 14.66 2.38
C TYR A 424 -3.03 14.32 2.11
N CYS A 425 -2.13 15.17 2.60
CA CYS A 425 -0.69 15.00 2.44
C CYS A 425 -0.03 14.98 3.81
N LYS A 426 0.80 13.97 4.06
CA LYS A 426 1.61 13.85 5.28
C LYS A 426 3.11 13.92 4.93
N SER A 427 3.89 14.63 5.73
CA SER A 427 5.35 14.65 5.67
C SER A 427 5.97 13.55 6.54
N LEU A 428 7.23 13.22 6.30
CA LEU A 428 7.98 12.25 7.11
C LEU A 428 8.14 12.71 8.57
N LYS A 429 8.24 14.01 8.83
CA LYS A 429 8.30 14.60 10.18
C LYS A 429 6.97 14.55 10.92
N GLY A 430 5.85 14.39 10.21
CA GLY A 430 4.52 14.28 10.81
C GLY A 430 3.58 15.43 10.54
N ASP A 431 3.94 16.41 9.72
CA ASP A 431 2.99 17.46 9.32
C ASP A 431 1.94 16.85 8.38
N LEU A 432 0.66 17.00 8.70
CA LEU A 432 -0.48 16.57 7.90
C LEU A 432 -1.31 17.79 7.50
N ALA A 433 -1.69 17.86 6.23
CA ALA A 433 -2.51 18.94 5.68
C ALA A 433 -3.63 18.37 4.81
N CYS A 434 -4.79 19.03 4.85
CA CYS A 434 -5.94 18.71 4.02
C CYS A 434 -6.28 19.88 3.10
N PHE A 435 -6.53 19.59 1.83
CA PHE A 435 -6.97 20.56 0.84
C PHE A 435 -8.25 20.09 0.19
N ALA A 436 -9.25 20.96 0.07
CA ALA A 436 -10.38 20.69 -0.83
C ALA A 436 -9.93 20.83 -2.29
N ILE A 437 -10.48 19.99 -3.16
CA ILE A 437 -10.27 20.08 -4.62
C ILE A 437 -11.53 20.58 -5.33
N GLY A 438 -11.34 21.40 -6.36
CA GLY A 438 -12.41 22.05 -7.12
C GLY A 438 -13.08 23.21 -6.37
N SER A 439 -13.84 24.04 -7.11
CA SER A 439 -14.70 25.07 -6.53
C SER A 439 -15.93 24.42 -5.91
N ARG A 440 -16.20 24.73 -4.63
CA ARG A 440 -17.52 24.50 -4.03
C ARG A 440 -18.51 25.53 -4.53
#